data_AF-A0AAW8R3K9-F1
#
_entry.id   AF-A0AAW8R3K9-F1
#
_cell.length_a   1.000
_cell.length_b   1.000
_cell.length_c   1.000
_cell.angle_alpha   90.00
_cell.angle_beta   90.00
_cell.angle_gamma   90.00
#
_symmetry.space_group_name_H-M   'P 1'
#
loop_
_entity.id
_entity.type
_entity.pdbx_description
1 polymer ?
#
loop_
_entity_poly.entity_id
_entity_poly.type
_entity_poly.pdbx_seq_one_letter_code
_entity_poly.pdbx_strand_id
1 'polypeptide(L)'
;MAVQSMIKEHSFKQTFSLLKDEYAASNDLAFTITARIFRGGGFVKDYLYLQGFHKMLNAYENEPNFNLLFCGKTSISYLPQIRRLIDKGYFVPPRFVAPIFNKPEKLNETKKYIAHAIK
;
A
#
# COMPACT_ATOMS: atom_id res chain seq x y z
N MET A 1 18.33 8.77 4.06
CA MET A 1 19.74 8.80 3.63
C MET A 1 19.93 8.26 2.22
N ALA A 2 19.71 6.96 1.93
CA ALA A 2 19.83 6.45 0.54
C ALA A 2 18.88 7.13 -0.46
N VAL A 3 17.59 7.26 -0.13
CA VAL A 3 16.61 8.01 -0.96
C VAL A 3 17.01 9.49 -1.12
N GLN A 4 17.59 10.09 -0.09
CA GLN A 4 18.06 11.47 -0.13
C GLN A 4 19.27 11.62 -1.06
N SER A 5 20.23 10.69 -1.01
CA SER A 5 21.35 10.62 -1.96
C SER A 5 20.84 10.42 -3.39
N MET A 6 19.88 9.52 -3.61
CA MET A 6 19.25 9.35 -4.92
C MET A 6 18.61 10.64 -5.46
N ILE A 7 17.94 11.42 -4.59
CA ILE A 7 17.30 12.68 -4.96
C ILE A 7 18.32 13.81 -5.20
N LYS A 8 19.40 13.88 -4.42
CA LYS A 8 20.40 14.95 -4.52
C LYS A 8 21.43 14.70 -5.62
N GLU A 9 21.96 13.48 -5.65
CA GLU A 9 23.12 13.12 -6.48
C GLU A 9 22.70 12.47 -7.80
N HIS A 10 21.46 11.97 -7.90
CA HIS A 10 20.91 11.30 -9.09
C HIS A 10 21.78 10.15 -9.64
N SER A 11 22.66 9.58 -8.81
CA SER A 11 23.69 8.62 -9.23
C SER A 11 23.62 7.34 -8.41
N PHE A 12 23.35 6.23 -9.11
CA PHE A 12 23.32 4.91 -8.49
C PHE A 12 24.64 4.58 -7.80
N LYS A 13 25.77 4.86 -8.46
CA LYS A 13 27.11 4.56 -7.95
C LYS A 13 27.37 5.30 -6.63
N GLN A 14 27.05 6.59 -6.57
CA GLN A 14 27.28 7.39 -5.37
C GLN A 14 26.39 6.92 -4.21
N THR A 15 25.13 6.60 -4.45
CA THR A 15 24.26 6.05 -3.40
C THR A 15 24.70 4.66 -2.94
N PHE A 16 25.23 3.83 -3.84
CA PHE A 16 25.82 2.54 -3.47
C PHE A 16 27.09 2.70 -2.63
N SER A 17 28.01 3.56 -3.05
CA SER A 17 29.24 3.90 -2.30
C SER A 17 28.92 4.47 -0.93
N LEU A 18 27.93 5.36 -0.81
CA LEU A 18 27.43 5.86 0.48
C LEU A 18 27.06 4.71 1.43
N LEU A 19 26.26 3.75 0.95
CA LEU A 19 25.85 2.60 1.76
C LEU A 19 27.02 1.68 2.13
N LYS A 20 28.02 1.57 1.25
CA LYS A 20 29.22 0.77 1.45
C LYS A 20 30.18 1.41 2.45
N ASP A 21 30.48 2.67 2.27
CA ASP A 21 31.63 3.33 2.87
C ASP A 21 31.25 4.03 4.18
N GLU A 22 30.06 4.63 4.25
CA GLU A 22 29.59 5.33 5.46
C GLU A 22 28.74 4.44 6.37
N TYR A 23 28.03 3.47 5.81
CA TYR A 23 27.12 2.58 6.57
C TYR A 23 27.60 1.13 6.66
N ALA A 24 28.78 0.81 6.11
CA ALA A 24 29.39 -0.53 6.16
C ALA A 24 28.46 -1.67 5.69
N ALA A 25 27.53 -1.39 4.77
CA ALA A 25 26.61 -2.40 4.26
C ALA A 25 27.36 -3.46 3.44
N SER A 26 26.85 -4.70 3.45
CA SER A 26 27.33 -5.74 2.53
C SER A 26 27.03 -5.35 1.08
N ASN A 27 27.78 -5.91 0.13
CA ASN A 27 27.58 -5.61 -1.29
C ASN A 27 26.14 -5.92 -1.74
N ASP A 28 25.61 -7.07 -1.32
CA ASP A 28 24.25 -7.50 -1.67
C ASP A 28 23.19 -6.57 -1.10
N LEU A 29 23.34 -6.15 0.16
CA LEU A 29 22.40 -5.24 0.82
C LEU A 29 22.46 -3.85 0.17
N ALA A 30 23.66 -3.30 -0.03
CA ALA A 30 23.86 -1.99 -0.65
C ALA A 30 23.30 -1.94 -2.07
N PHE A 31 23.54 -3.00 -2.86
CA PHE A 31 23.01 -3.11 -4.21
C PHE A 31 21.49 -3.23 -4.21
N THR A 32 20.93 -4.11 -3.35
CA THR A 32 19.49 -4.33 -3.24
C THR A 32 18.75 -3.04 -2.86
N ILE A 33 19.24 -2.30 -1.86
CA ILE A 33 18.65 -1.04 -1.43
C ILE A 33 18.72 -0.01 -2.57
N THR A 34 19.90 0.20 -3.15
CA THR A 34 20.10 1.17 -4.23
C THR A 34 19.23 0.85 -5.44
N ALA A 35 19.18 -0.42 -5.88
CA ALA A 35 18.32 -0.85 -6.98
C ALA A 35 16.83 -0.64 -6.69
N ARG A 36 16.39 -0.93 -5.46
CA ARG A 36 14.99 -0.77 -5.06
C ARG A 36 14.54 0.69 -5.07
N ILE A 37 15.37 1.61 -4.56
CA ILE A 37 15.00 3.02 -4.50
C ILE A 37 15.02 3.67 -5.89
N PHE A 38 16.02 3.37 -6.74
CA PHE A 38 16.09 3.94 -8.09
C PHE A 38 14.98 3.41 -9.00
N ARG A 39 14.64 2.11 -8.91
CA ARG A 39 13.45 1.57 -9.60
C ARG A 39 12.14 2.04 -8.99
N GLY A 40 12.15 2.38 -7.70
CA GLY A 40 10.97 2.76 -6.93
C GLY A 40 10.67 4.24 -6.93
N GLY A 41 11.57 5.09 -7.43
CA GLY A 41 11.45 6.54 -7.34
C GLY A 41 11.52 7.06 -5.90
N GLY A 42 12.14 6.31 -4.97
CA GLY A 42 12.19 6.67 -3.55
C GLY A 42 10.80 6.83 -2.94
N PHE A 43 10.46 8.04 -2.49
CA PHE A 43 9.19 8.35 -1.81
C PHE A 43 7.95 8.32 -2.73
N VAL A 44 8.10 8.24 -4.05
CA VAL A 44 6.98 8.16 -4.99
C VAL A 44 6.10 6.93 -4.71
N LYS A 45 6.72 5.81 -4.32
CA LYS A 45 5.98 4.61 -3.92
C LYS A 45 5.23 4.78 -2.61
N ASP A 46 5.84 5.41 -1.61
CA ASP A 46 5.18 5.67 -0.33
C ASP A 46 3.96 6.56 -0.52
N TYR A 47 4.07 7.60 -1.35
CA TYR A 47 2.92 8.42 -1.76
C TYR A 47 1.82 7.58 -2.40
N LEU A 48 2.15 6.73 -3.38
CA LEU A 48 1.17 5.87 -4.04
C LEU A 48 0.49 4.88 -3.06
N TYR A 49 1.26 4.28 -2.15
CA TYR A 49 0.73 3.36 -1.13
C TYR A 49 -0.16 4.07 -0.13
N LEU A 50 0.22 5.26 0.34
CA LEU A 50 -0.57 6.06 1.27
C LEU A 50 -1.88 6.54 0.64
N GLN A 51 -1.85 6.95 -0.63
CA GLN A 51 -3.08 7.25 -1.38
C GLN A 51 -3.97 6.02 -1.56
N GLY A 52 -3.38 4.87 -1.86
CA GLY A 52 -4.11 3.60 -1.95
C GLY A 52 -4.76 3.21 -0.62
N PHE A 53 -4.02 3.39 0.48
CA PHE A 53 -4.52 3.17 1.83
C PHE A 53 -5.68 4.10 2.16
N HIS A 54 -5.54 5.40 1.93
CA HIS A 54 -6.61 6.38 2.17
C HIS A 54 -7.88 6.05 1.37
N LYS A 55 -7.75 5.68 0.09
CA LYS A 55 -8.88 5.20 -0.73
C LYS A 55 -9.56 3.97 -0.15
N MET A 56 -8.78 3.00 0.33
CA MET A 56 -9.32 1.76 0.89
C MET A 56 -9.99 1.99 2.25
N LEU A 57 -9.41 2.85 3.09
CA LEU A 57 -9.99 3.25 4.37
C LEU A 57 -11.33 3.97 4.18
N ASN A 58 -11.38 4.94 3.26
CA ASN A 58 -12.61 5.64 2.93
C ASN A 58 -13.69 4.66 2.39
N ALA A 59 -13.31 3.74 1.50
CA ALA A 59 -14.22 2.72 1.01
C ALA A 59 -14.72 1.80 2.15
N TYR A 60 -13.84 1.39 3.06
CA TYR A 60 -14.24 0.56 4.20
C TYR A 60 -15.30 1.23 5.09
N GLU A 61 -15.22 2.54 5.26
CA GLU A 61 -16.15 3.30 6.11
C GLU A 61 -17.45 3.67 5.41
N ASN A 62 -17.42 3.90 4.09
CA ASN A 62 -18.54 4.52 3.36
C ASN A 62 -19.21 3.59 2.33
N GLU A 63 -18.60 2.48 1.94
CA GLU A 63 -19.16 1.55 0.95
C GLU A 63 -19.80 0.34 1.64
N PRO A 64 -21.15 0.22 1.63
CA PRO A 64 -21.85 -0.88 2.28
C PRO A 64 -21.48 -2.26 1.74
N ASN A 65 -21.02 -2.33 0.48
CA ASN A 65 -20.63 -3.57 -0.18
C ASN A 65 -19.12 -3.81 -0.15
N PHE A 66 -18.37 -3.15 0.74
CA PHE A 66 -16.92 -3.27 0.83
C PHE A 66 -16.43 -4.72 0.84
N ASN A 67 -17.13 -5.59 1.58
CA ASN A 67 -16.76 -6.99 1.70
C ASN A 67 -16.81 -7.77 0.36
N LEU A 68 -17.48 -7.25 -0.68
CA LEU A 68 -17.43 -7.87 -2.00
C LEU A 68 -16.03 -7.80 -2.64
N LEU A 69 -15.12 -6.95 -2.14
CA LEU A 69 -13.72 -6.97 -2.53
C LEU A 69 -13.05 -8.33 -2.26
N PHE A 70 -13.55 -9.11 -1.30
CA PHE A 70 -13.06 -10.46 -0.98
C PHE A 70 -13.49 -11.53 -1.99
N CYS A 71 -14.26 -11.20 -3.04
CA CYS A 71 -14.61 -12.15 -4.10
C CYS A 71 -13.42 -12.57 -4.97
N GLY A 72 -12.29 -11.86 -4.88
CA GLY A 72 -11.07 -12.20 -5.61
C GLY A 72 -10.15 -10.99 -5.80
N LYS A 73 -9.34 -11.02 -6.85
CA LYS A 73 -8.49 -9.87 -7.24
C LYS A 73 -9.36 -8.81 -7.92
N THR A 74 -9.92 -7.90 -7.12
CA THR A 74 -10.86 -6.88 -7.58
C THR A 74 -10.44 -5.49 -7.09
N SER A 75 -11.15 -4.46 -7.54
CA SER A 75 -10.96 -3.09 -7.09
C SER A 75 -12.30 -2.45 -6.76
N ILE A 76 -12.26 -1.37 -5.97
CA ILE A 76 -13.43 -0.61 -5.53
C ILE A 76 -14.33 -0.20 -6.72
N SER A 77 -13.72 0.16 -7.86
CA SER A 77 -14.42 0.55 -9.09
C SER A 77 -15.31 -0.55 -9.70
N TYR A 78 -15.11 -1.81 -9.33
CA TYR A 78 -15.89 -2.94 -9.82
C TYR A 78 -16.99 -3.40 -8.86
N LEU A 79 -17.11 -2.79 -7.66
CA LEU A 79 -18.11 -3.20 -6.68
C LEU A 79 -19.55 -3.21 -7.22
N PRO A 80 -20.02 -2.21 -8.00
CA PRO A 80 -21.35 -2.26 -8.61
C PRO A 80 -21.55 -3.46 -9.54
N GLN A 81 -20.52 -3.80 -10.32
CA GLN A 81 -20.54 -4.90 -11.28
C GLN A 81 -20.50 -6.25 -10.56
N ILE A 82 -19.64 -6.39 -9.56
CA ILE A 82 -19.52 -7.61 -8.74
C ILE A 82 -20.86 -7.88 -8.04
N ARG A 83 -21.43 -6.86 -7.39
CA ARG A 83 -22.75 -6.97 -6.75
C ARG A 83 -23.80 -7.46 -7.72
N ARG A 84 -23.92 -6.81 -8.89
CA ARG A 84 -24.89 -7.20 -9.92
C ARG A 84 -24.68 -8.63 -10.42
N LEU A 85 -23.44 -9.12 -10.51
CA LEU A 85 -23.15 -10.48 -10.94
C LEU A 85 -23.51 -11.51 -9.86
N ILE A 86 -23.34 -11.16 -8.58
CA ILE A 86 -23.79 -11.97 -7.44
C ILE A 86 -25.32 -12.01 -7.40
N ASP A 87 -25.99 -10.87 -7.55
CA ASP A 87 -27.46 -10.78 -7.55
C ASP A 87 -28.09 -11.63 -8.67
N LYS A 88 -27.39 -11.78 -9.80
CA LYS A 88 -27.79 -12.64 -10.93
C LYS A 88 -27.42 -14.12 -10.76
N GLY A 89 -26.74 -14.48 -9.67
CA GLY A 89 -26.26 -15.84 -9.43
C GLY A 89 -25.10 -16.28 -10.30
N TYR A 90 -24.44 -15.36 -11.02
CA TYR A 90 -23.27 -15.68 -11.83
C TYR A 90 -21.99 -15.77 -10.99
N PHE A 91 -21.90 -14.94 -9.95
CA PHE A 91 -20.77 -14.94 -9.01
C PHE A 91 -21.21 -15.49 -7.66
N VAL A 92 -20.31 -16.20 -7.00
CA VAL A 92 -20.50 -16.65 -5.62
C VAL A 92 -20.09 -15.50 -4.69
N PRO A 93 -20.91 -15.15 -3.67
CA PRO A 93 -20.51 -14.16 -2.67
C PRO A 93 -19.24 -14.59 -1.93
N PRO A 94 -18.51 -13.64 -1.31
CA PRO A 94 -17.21 -13.92 -0.71
C PRO A 94 -17.35 -14.93 0.43
N ARG A 95 -16.75 -16.12 0.27
CA ARG A 95 -16.75 -17.18 1.31
C ARG A 95 -15.77 -16.90 2.43
N PHE A 96 -14.65 -16.25 2.12
CA PHE A 96 -13.57 -15.98 3.05
C PHE A 96 -13.41 -14.48 3.24
N VAL A 97 -13.81 -13.99 4.39
CA VAL A 97 -13.56 -12.61 4.83
C VAL A 97 -12.56 -12.68 5.99
N ALA A 98 -11.55 -11.82 5.97
CA ALA A 98 -10.55 -11.84 7.04
C ALA A 98 -11.21 -11.52 8.40
N PRO A 99 -10.91 -12.27 9.48
CA PRO A 99 -11.61 -12.13 10.76
C PRO A 99 -11.64 -10.72 11.35
N ILE A 100 -10.61 -9.91 11.04
CA ILE A 100 -10.51 -8.51 11.48
C ILE A 100 -11.65 -7.62 10.96
N PHE A 101 -12.29 -7.97 9.84
CA PHE A 101 -13.45 -7.25 9.31
C PHE A 101 -14.78 -7.71 9.93
N ASN A 102 -14.81 -8.90 10.54
CA ASN A 102 -16.00 -9.38 11.26
C ASN A 102 -16.09 -8.82 12.69
N LYS A 103 -14.92 -8.59 13.31
CA LYS A 103 -14.80 -8.00 14.65
C LYS A 103 -13.68 -6.95 14.64
N PRO A 104 -13.92 -5.77 14.05
CA PRO A 104 -12.91 -4.72 14.01
C PRO A 104 -12.65 -4.17 15.42
N GLU A 105 -11.39 -4.02 15.78
CA GLU A 105 -11.00 -3.29 16.98
C GLU A 105 -11.28 -1.79 16.80
N LYS A 106 -11.80 -1.15 17.85
CA LYS A 106 -11.96 0.31 17.83
C LYS A 106 -10.59 0.97 17.89
N LEU A 107 -10.32 1.81 16.89
CA LEU A 107 -9.18 2.72 16.91
C LEU A 107 -9.38 3.77 18.00
N ASN A 108 -8.31 4.10 18.72
CA ASN A 108 -8.33 5.27 19.60
C ASN A 108 -8.28 6.56 18.76
N GLU A 109 -8.63 7.69 19.38
CA GLU A 109 -8.75 8.98 18.68
C GLU A 109 -7.44 9.40 18.00
N THR A 110 -6.28 9.14 18.62
CA THR A 110 -4.97 9.46 18.04
C THR A 110 -4.72 8.69 16.75
N LYS A 111 -4.93 7.37 16.75
CA LYS A 111 -4.73 6.53 15.56
C LYS A 111 -5.73 6.89 14.46
N LYS A 112 -6.97 7.18 14.84
CA LYS A 112 -8.00 7.64 13.91
C LYS A 112 -7.60 8.96 13.24
N TYR A 113 -7.15 9.94 14.03
CA TYR A 113 -6.64 11.22 13.52
C TYR A 113 -5.48 11.02 12.53
N ILE A 114 -4.49 10.19 12.88
CA ILE A 114 -3.33 9.91 12.01
C ILE A 114 -3.80 9.24 10.70
N ALA A 115 -4.71 8.27 10.77
CA ALA A 115 -5.20 7.55 9.60
C ALA A 115 -5.94 8.46 8.61
N HIS A 116 -6.75 9.39 9.10
CA HIS A 116 -7.48 10.37 8.25
C HIS A 116 -6.64 11.58 7.83
N ALA A 117 -5.50 11.82 8.46
CA ALA A 117 -4.59 12.90 8.05
C ALA A 117 -3.84 12.57 6.73
N ILE A 118 -3.80 11.29 6.35
CA ILE A 118 -3.23 10.84 5.07
C ILE A 118 -4.15 11.27 3.92
N LYS A 119 -3.61 11.97 2.93
CA LYS A 119 -4.35 12.46 1.75
C LYS A 119 -4.02 11.65 0.49
#